data_AF-A0A2V7WH13-F1
#
_entry.id   AF-A0A2V7WH13-F1
#
_cell.length_a   1.000
_cell.length_b   1.000
_cell.length_c   1.000
_cell.angle_alpha   90.00
_cell.angle_beta   90.00
_cell.angle_gamma   90.00
#
_symmetry.space_group_name_H-M   'P 1'
#
loop_
_entity.id
_entity.type
_entity.pdbx_description
1 polymer ?
#
loop_
_entity_poly.entity_id
_entity_poly.type
_entity_poly.pdbx_seq_one_letter_code
_entity_poly.pdbx_strand_id
1 'polypeptide(L)'
;MARIAVPEDFRLVTDSEGLTVQVTPIGGMASVGVMKADLNEIVVQSSRNLEFYYMVNGIRRTHKHLTSPIGDGNEYMPKSADATMPQYLTEGQKQLLIQNGTYNADGTVNMETAQRLGWDRIWAERERPTPQPSPE
;
A
#
# COMPACT_ATOMS: atom_id res chain seq x y z
N MET A 1 24.33 -19.40 15.29
CA MET A 1 23.41 -18.27 15.59
C MET A 1 23.78 -17.13 14.67
N ALA A 2 22.81 -16.48 14.05
CA ALA A 2 23.01 -15.30 13.21
C ALA A 2 22.30 -14.10 13.84
N ARG A 3 22.94 -12.92 13.76
CA ARG A 3 22.42 -11.64 14.25
C ARG A 3 22.34 -10.69 13.06
N ILE A 4 21.15 -10.20 12.77
CA ILE A 4 20.85 -9.34 11.64
C ILE A 4 20.45 -7.98 12.20
N ALA A 5 21.19 -6.93 11.86
CA ALA A 5 20.84 -5.56 12.23
C ALA A 5 19.65 -5.10 11.38
N VAL A 6 18.70 -4.40 12.00
CA VAL A 6 17.58 -3.79 11.27
C VAL A 6 18.01 -2.44 10.69
N PRO A 7 17.89 -2.23 9.36
CA PRO A 7 18.25 -0.96 8.71
C PRO A 7 17.50 0.25 9.28
N GLU A 8 18.16 1.40 9.34
CA GLU A 8 17.60 2.61 9.95
C GLU A 8 16.31 3.11 9.29
N ASP A 9 16.27 3.11 7.96
CA ASP A 9 15.11 3.48 7.16
C ASP A 9 13.90 2.60 7.50
N PHE A 10 14.11 1.29 7.67
CA PHE A 10 13.08 0.37 8.14
C PHE A 10 12.63 0.71 9.57
N ARG A 11 13.57 0.97 10.50
CA ARG A 11 13.25 1.35 11.89
C ARG A 11 12.43 2.64 11.98
N LEU A 12 12.70 3.59 11.10
CA LEU A 12 12.04 4.89 11.11
C LEU A 12 10.55 4.78 10.80
N VAL A 13 10.18 3.93 9.84
CA VAL A 13 8.80 3.83 9.32
C VAL A 13 7.97 2.70 9.94
N THR A 14 8.59 1.78 10.67
CA THR A 14 7.93 0.57 11.17
C THR A 14 7.50 0.74 12.64
N ASP A 15 6.33 0.21 12.98
CA ASP A 15 5.88 0.11 14.36
C ASP A 15 6.75 -0.90 15.14
N SER A 16 6.87 -0.72 16.46
CA SER A 16 7.63 -1.64 17.30
C SER A 16 6.96 -3.00 17.46
N GLU A 17 5.65 -3.08 17.22
CA GLU A 17 4.87 -4.31 17.26
C GLU A 17 4.57 -4.82 15.84
N GLY A 18 4.25 -6.12 15.73
CA GLY A 18 3.82 -6.72 14.47
C GLY A 18 4.94 -7.00 13.46
N LEU A 19 6.20 -7.09 13.91
CA LEU A 19 7.29 -7.60 13.08
C LEU A 19 7.11 -9.11 12.87
N THR A 20 7.29 -9.55 11.62
CA THR A 20 7.35 -10.98 11.29
C THR A 20 8.60 -11.26 10.48
N VAL A 21 9.22 -12.40 10.74
CA VAL A 21 10.43 -12.85 10.05
C VAL A 21 10.18 -14.25 9.54
N GLN A 22 10.30 -14.42 8.23
CA GLN A 22 10.27 -15.73 7.58
C GLN A 22 11.68 -16.14 7.22
N VAL A 23 12.03 -17.40 7.49
CA VAL A 23 13.35 -17.95 7.23
C VAL A 23 13.21 -19.23 6.43
N THR A 24 14.06 -19.40 5.42
CA THR A 24 14.11 -20.60 4.57
C THR A 24 15.53 -21.15 4.55
N PRO A 25 15.79 -22.32 5.18
CA PRO A 25 17.11 -22.96 5.14
C PRO A 25 17.42 -23.49 3.74
N ILE A 26 18.70 -23.45 3.37
CA ILE A 26 19.23 -23.90 2.07
C ILE A 26 20.21 -25.05 2.29
N GLY A 27 20.23 -26.01 1.36
CA GLY A 27 21.23 -27.09 1.33
C GLY A 27 20.95 -28.26 2.28
N GLY A 28 19.93 -28.19 3.13
CA GLY A 28 19.50 -29.32 3.94
C GLY A 28 18.39 -28.98 4.93
N MET A 29 17.75 -30.02 5.47
CA MET A 29 16.74 -29.87 6.52
C MET A 29 17.39 -29.40 7.82
N ALA A 30 16.82 -28.41 8.48
CA ALA A 30 17.21 -28.02 9.82
C ALA A 30 16.04 -27.42 10.57
N SER A 31 16.08 -27.53 11.89
CA SER A 31 15.19 -26.75 12.74
C SER A 31 15.76 -25.33 12.80
N VAL A 32 15.02 -24.37 12.28
CA VAL A 32 15.38 -22.95 12.29
C VAL A 32 14.30 -22.18 13.04
N GLY A 33 14.73 -21.27 13.91
CA GLY A 33 13.85 -20.45 14.73
C GLY A 33 14.33 -19.00 14.80
N VAL A 34 13.37 -18.08 14.85
CA VAL A 34 13.61 -16.67 15.12
C VAL A 34 13.49 -16.48 16.64
N MET A 35 14.62 -16.27 17.29
CA MET A 35 14.72 -16.17 18.75
C MET A 35 14.35 -14.77 19.26
N LYS A 36 14.56 -13.76 18.41
CA LYS A 36 14.27 -12.36 18.69
C LYS A 36 14.00 -11.65 17.37
N ALA A 37 13.00 -10.77 17.37
CA ALA A 37 12.73 -9.86 16.27
C ALA A 37 12.19 -8.55 16.85
N ASP A 38 13.04 -7.53 16.90
CA ASP A 38 12.65 -6.17 17.22
C ASP A 38 13.30 -5.18 16.25
N LEU A 39 13.02 -3.89 16.40
CA LEU A 39 13.57 -2.86 15.54
C LEU A 39 15.08 -2.65 15.72
N ASN A 40 15.75 -3.27 16.69
CA ASN A 40 17.20 -3.16 16.83
C ASN A 40 17.91 -4.35 16.19
N GLU A 41 17.40 -5.56 16.42
CA GLU A 41 18.03 -6.79 15.94
C GLU A 41 17.04 -7.93 15.71
N ILE A 42 17.41 -8.79 14.76
CA ILE A 42 16.79 -10.09 14.52
C ILE A 42 17.83 -11.17 14.83
N VAL A 43 17.45 -12.15 15.65
CA VAL A 43 18.32 -13.27 16.03
C VAL A 43 17.72 -14.56 15.51
N VAL A 44 18.48 -15.26 14.66
CA VAL A 44 18.09 -16.56 14.08
C VAL A 44 18.99 -17.65 14.65
N GLN A 45 18.37 -18.74 15.10
CA GLN A 45 19.04 -19.94 15.57
C GLN A 45 18.69 -21.11 14.66
N SER A 46 19.70 -21.94 14.38
CA SER A 46 19.56 -23.17 13.61
C SER A 46 20.18 -24.32 14.40
N SER A 47 19.68 -25.54 14.22
CA SER A 47 20.26 -26.75 14.79
C SER A 47 21.62 -27.14 14.19
N ARG A 48 21.98 -26.57 13.03
CA ARG A 48 23.28 -26.77 12.37
C ARG A 48 23.70 -25.55 11.54
N ASN A 49 24.96 -25.48 11.14
CA ASN A 49 25.45 -24.44 10.22
C ASN A 49 24.92 -24.69 8.79
N LEU A 50 24.26 -23.68 8.23
CA LEU A 50 23.71 -23.66 6.87
C LEU A 50 23.47 -22.22 6.43
N GLU A 51 23.29 -22.04 5.13
CA GLU A 51 22.83 -20.79 4.53
C GLU A 51 21.30 -20.70 4.61
N PHE A 52 20.75 -19.49 4.73
CA PHE A 52 19.31 -19.28 4.73
C PHE A 52 18.92 -17.97 4.04
N TYR A 53 17.74 -17.96 3.42
CA TYR A 53 17.08 -16.72 3.03
C TYR A 53 16.17 -16.23 4.14
N TYR A 54 15.96 -14.92 4.19
CA TYR A 54 15.05 -14.31 5.14
C TYR A 54 14.25 -13.17 4.50
N MET A 55 13.03 -12.99 4.98
CA MET A 55 12.19 -11.84 4.68
C MET A 55 11.64 -11.27 5.99
N VAL A 56 11.71 -9.94 6.12
CA VAL A 56 11.23 -9.21 7.30
C VAL A 56 10.08 -8.32 6.87
N ASN A 57 8.93 -8.48 7.51
CA ASN A 57 7.80 -7.59 7.35
C ASN A 57 7.54 -6.86 8.67
N GLY A 58 6.98 -5.65 8.57
CA GLY A 58 6.52 -4.90 9.73
C GLY A 58 5.34 -4.01 9.37
N ILE A 59 4.63 -3.54 10.39
CA ILE A 59 3.49 -2.64 10.22
C ILE A 59 4.04 -1.22 10.06
N ARG A 60 3.60 -0.46 9.04
CA ARG A 60 3.96 0.95 8.94
C ARG A 60 3.37 1.72 10.12
N ARG A 61 4.20 2.45 10.87
CA ARG A 61 3.85 3.18 12.10
C ARG A 61 2.66 4.12 11.92
N THR A 62 2.59 4.80 10.78
CA THR A 62 1.51 5.74 10.43
C THR A 62 0.19 5.05 10.04
N HIS A 63 0.19 3.73 9.86
CA HIS A 63 -0.94 2.96 9.30
C HIS A 63 -1.38 1.83 10.24
N LYS A 64 -0.85 1.75 11.47
CA LYS A 64 -1.11 0.65 12.41
C LYS A 64 -2.55 0.52 12.88
N HIS A 65 -3.31 1.61 12.79
CA HIS A 65 -4.73 1.67 13.16
C HIS A 65 -5.65 1.62 11.93
N LEU A 66 -5.12 1.40 10.73
CA LEU A 66 -5.94 1.14 9.57
C LEU A 66 -6.52 -0.27 9.71
N THR A 67 -7.75 -0.32 10.23
CA THR A 67 -8.54 -1.54 10.39
C THR A 67 -9.22 -1.99 9.09
N SER A 68 -9.25 -1.12 8.06
CA SER A 68 -9.78 -1.47 6.74
C SER A 68 -8.63 -1.77 5.78
N PRO A 69 -8.21 -3.05 5.64
CA PRO A 69 -7.19 -3.44 4.66
C PRO A 69 -7.67 -3.29 3.22
N ILE A 70 -8.99 -3.17 3.03
CA ILE A 70 -9.65 -2.91 1.75
C ILE A 70 -10.35 -1.55 1.91
N GLY A 71 -9.86 -0.53 1.22
CA GLY A 71 -10.56 0.75 1.07
C GLY A 71 -11.38 0.78 -0.21
N ASP A 72 -12.15 1.85 -0.42
CA ASP A 72 -13.05 1.99 -1.57
C ASP A 72 -12.33 2.01 -2.95
N GLY A 73 -10.99 2.13 -2.99
CA GLY A 73 -10.22 2.13 -4.24
C GLY A 73 -10.34 3.43 -5.05
N ASN A 74 -10.70 4.54 -4.39
CA ASN A 74 -10.97 5.82 -5.03
C ASN A 74 -9.70 6.66 -5.30
N GLU A 75 -8.50 6.15 -5.02
CA GLU A 75 -7.24 6.91 -5.14
C GLU A 75 -6.94 7.38 -6.57
N TYR A 76 -7.49 6.68 -7.58
CA TYR A 76 -7.37 7.03 -8.99
C TYR A 76 -8.70 7.51 -9.60
N MET A 77 -9.73 7.73 -8.78
CA MET A 77 -10.99 8.33 -9.24
C MET A 77 -10.71 9.74 -9.78
N PRO A 78 -11.08 10.05 -11.04
CA PRO A 78 -10.97 11.40 -11.57
C PRO A 78 -11.70 12.42 -10.69
N LYS A 79 -11.20 13.66 -10.66
CA LYS A 79 -11.77 14.72 -9.79
C LYS A 79 -13.12 15.24 -10.30
N SER A 80 -13.35 15.16 -11.61
CA SER A 80 -14.55 15.61 -12.32
C SER A 80 -14.61 14.94 -13.70
N ALA A 81 -15.71 15.16 -14.44
CA ALA A 81 -15.87 14.67 -15.81
C ALA A 81 -14.83 15.26 -16.79
N ASP A 82 -14.42 16.52 -16.57
CA ASP A 82 -13.43 17.23 -17.40
C ASP A 82 -11.98 16.98 -16.97
N ALA A 83 -11.75 16.10 -15.99
CA ALA A 83 -10.41 15.76 -15.57
C ALA A 83 -9.64 15.05 -16.69
N THR A 84 -8.33 15.17 -16.65
CA THR A 84 -7.43 14.46 -17.58
C THR A 84 -6.45 13.61 -16.80
N MET A 85 -5.89 12.61 -17.50
CA MET A 85 -4.90 11.70 -16.93
C MET A 85 -3.74 12.45 -16.27
N PRO A 86 -3.43 12.17 -14.99
CA PRO A 86 -2.39 12.90 -14.29
C PRO A 86 -1.00 12.70 -14.90
N GLN A 87 -0.27 13.81 -15.09
CA GLN A 87 1.05 13.81 -15.74
C GLN A 87 2.15 13.18 -14.88
N TYR A 88 1.97 13.09 -13.56
CA TYR A 88 2.95 12.51 -12.64
C TYR A 88 3.01 10.97 -12.70
N LEU A 89 2.06 10.33 -13.38
CA LEU A 89 2.03 8.87 -13.50
C LEU A 89 3.07 8.39 -14.51
N THR A 90 3.67 7.24 -14.22
CA THR A 90 4.52 6.52 -15.17
C THR A 90 3.68 5.97 -16.33
N GLU A 91 4.29 5.73 -17.49
CA GLU A 91 3.58 5.16 -18.65
C GLU A 91 2.90 3.82 -18.34
N GLY A 92 3.53 2.97 -17.51
CA GLY A 92 2.91 1.72 -17.06
C GLY A 92 1.63 1.95 -16.25
N GLN A 93 1.63 2.92 -15.34
CA GLN A 93 0.43 3.27 -14.57
C GLN A 93 -0.67 3.85 -15.47
N LYS A 94 -0.31 4.70 -16.43
CA LYS A 94 -1.26 5.24 -17.43
C LYS A 94 -1.94 4.12 -18.21
N GLN A 95 -1.16 3.15 -18.70
CA GLN A 95 -1.70 2.00 -19.44
C GLN A 95 -2.67 1.16 -18.60
N LEU A 96 -2.37 0.93 -17.31
CA LEU A 96 -3.29 0.21 -16.42
C LEU A 96 -4.62 0.96 -16.22
N LEU A 97 -4.58 2.28 -16.11
CA LEU A 97 -5.79 3.11 -15.96
C LEU A 97 -6.60 3.26 -17.26
N ILE A 98 -5.98 3.04 -18.42
CA ILE A 98 -6.69 2.90 -19.69
C ILE A 98 -7.32 1.51 -19.76
N GLN A 99 -6.55 0.47 -19.44
CA GLN A 99 -6.97 -0.92 -19.53
C GLN A 99 -8.13 -1.26 -18.59
N ASN A 100 -8.16 -0.70 -17.38
CA ASN A 100 -9.26 -0.88 -16.45
C ASN A 100 -10.48 0.02 -16.75
N GLY A 101 -10.38 0.87 -17.79
CA GLY A 101 -11.45 1.75 -18.23
C GLY A 101 -11.68 2.98 -17.36
N THR A 102 -10.74 3.40 -16.51
CA THR A 102 -10.82 4.68 -15.79
C THR A 102 -10.69 5.86 -16.75
N TYR A 103 -9.75 5.78 -17.70
CA TYR A 103 -9.53 6.78 -18.75
C TYR A 103 -9.62 6.14 -20.14
N ASN A 104 -9.92 6.96 -21.15
CA ASN A 104 -9.80 6.60 -22.56
C ASN A 104 -8.34 6.69 -23.02
N ALA A 105 -8.04 6.16 -24.21
CA ALA A 105 -6.69 6.17 -24.79
C ALA A 105 -6.12 7.59 -25.02
N ASP A 106 -7.00 8.59 -25.16
CA ASP A 106 -6.62 10.01 -25.29
C ASP A 106 -6.40 10.71 -23.94
N GLY A 107 -6.55 9.97 -22.82
CA GLY A 107 -6.36 10.48 -21.47
C GLY A 107 -7.57 11.22 -20.88
N THR A 108 -8.71 11.28 -21.59
CA THR A 108 -9.98 11.79 -21.06
C THR A 108 -10.66 10.76 -20.16
N VAL A 109 -11.55 11.19 -19.27
CA VAL A 109 -12.31 10.28 -18.40
C VAL A 109 -13.25 9.40 -19.23
N ASN A 110 -13.28 8.11 -18.93
CA ASN A 110 -14.31 7.24 -19.47
C ASN A 110 -15.63 7.43 -18.69
N MET A 111 -16.57 8.15 -19.30
CA MET A 111 -17.86 8.48 -18.68
C MET A 111 -18.77 7.27 -18.47
N GLU A 112 -18.65 6.21 -19.27
CA GLU A 112 -19.42 4.97 -19.08
C GLU A 112 -19.00 4.30 -17.76
N THR A 113 -17.69 4.17 -17.53
CA THR A 113 -17.17 3.67 -16.26
C THR A 113 -17.55 4.59 -15.11
N ALA A 114 -17.43 5.91 -15.28
CA ALA A 114 -17.77 6.87 -14.25
C ALA A 114 -19.24 6.75 -13.79
N GLN A 115 -20.17 6.61 -14.73
CA GLN A 115 -21.59 6.42 -14.44
C GLN A 115 -21.87 5.07 -13.79
N ARG A 116 -21.25 3.99 -14.31
CA ARG A 116 -21.39 2.64 -13.75
C ARG A 116 -20.91 2.55 -12.31
N LEU A 117 -19.88 3.30 -11.97
CA LEU A 117 -19.32 3.39 -10.61
C LEU A 117 -19.94 4.50 -9.75
N GLY A 118 -20.87 5.29 -10.31
CA GLY A 118 -21.59 6.35 -9.60
C GLY A 118 -20.75 7.59 -9.29
N TRP A 119 -19.60 7.78 -9.94
CA TRP A 119 -18.71 8.92 -9.73
C TRP A 119 -19.34 10.24 -10.18
N ASP A 120 -20.16 10.20 -11.22
CA ASP A 120 -20.95 11.32 -11.72
C ASP A 120 -21.81 11.96 -10.62
N ARG A 121 -22.44 11.14 -9.77
CA ARG A 121 -23.23 11.61 -8.63
C ARG A 121 -22.35 12.22 -7.54
N ILE A 122 -21.21 11.60 -7.26
CA ILE A 122 -20.23 12.10 -6.27
C ILE A 122 -19.70 13.48 -6.70
N TRP A 123 -19.38 13.65 -7.98
CA TRP A 123 -18.95 14.94 -8.53
C TRP A 123 -20.04 15.99 -8.42
N ALA A 124 -21.27 15.66 -8.81
CA ALA A 124 -22.41 16.57 -8.74
C ALA A 124 -22.73 17.01 -7.29
N GLU A 125 -22.58 16.11 -6.31
CA GLU A 125 -22.77 16.44 -4.89
C GLU A 125 -21.69 17.39 -4.36
N ARG A 126 -20.43 17.23 -4.80
CA ARG A 126 -19.32 18.12 -4.42
C ARG A 126 -19.46 19.53 -4.96
N GLU A 127 -20.10 19.69 -6.12
CA GLU A 127 -20.34 21.00 -6.75
C GLU A 127 -21.50 21.77 -6.11
N ARG A 128 -22.32 21.13 -5.24
CA ARG A 128 -23.40 21.84 -4.55
C ARG A 128 -22.82 22.83 -3.54
N PRO A 129 -23.18 24.12 -3.60
CA PRO A 129 -22.77 25.08 -2.61
C PRO A 129 -23.31 24.68 -1.23
N THR A 130 -22.45 24.71 -0.21
CA THR A 130 -22.87 24.50 1.19
C THR A 130 -23.85 25.62 1.56
N PRO A 131 -25.04 25.32 2.10
CA PRO A 131 -25.99 26.37 2.50
C PRO A 131 -25.32 27.29 3.52
N GLN A 132 -25.24 28.58 3.21
CA GLN A 132 -24.78 29.60 4.16
C GLN A 132 -25.78 29.65 5.34
N PRO A 133 -25.31 29.64 6.59
CA PRO A 133 -26.20 29.86 7.73
C PRO A 133 -26.84 31.25 7.62
N SER A 134 -28.15 31.32 7.80
CA SER A 134 -28.90 32.58 7.79
C SER A 134 -28.36 33.53 8.86
N PRO A 135 -28.18 34.83 8.56
CA PRO A 135 -27.84 35.81 9.58
C PRO A 135 -29.00 35.96 10.57
N GLU A 136 -28.68 35.93 11.87
CA GLU A 136 -29.59 36.24 12.99
C GLU A 136 -30.03 37.71 12.99
#